data_AF-A0A0F5AMT9-F1
#
_entry.id   AF-A0A0F5AMT9-F1
#
_cell.length_a   1.000
_cell.length_b   1.000
_cell.length_c   1.000
_cell.angle_alpha   90.00
_cell.angle_beta   90.00
_cell.angle_gamma   90.00
#
_symmetry.space_group_name_H-M   'P 1'
#
loop_
_entity.id
_entity.type
_entity.pdbx_description
1 polymer ?
#
loop_
_entity_poly.entity_id
_entity_poly.type
_entity_poly.pdbx_seq_one_letter_code
_entity_poly.pdbx_strand_id
1 'polypeptide(L)'
;MFEKFVEARETFDFPVSGTFLYIMEAPAAGLLVKAGETVQTLYARDQISNLNLRGTVTVQNLGDAGWVRVRYGFGQFEPSPENLGVKVREMPPVKVESLPAVTVESLPAVNVEALPAVKISKLPRVKFENGQTVAVYAKNPLNVRPVQPSHWQTQTLTLDENGRAEMEANAARLSMTITPAAEVTAYPSTDDAEADTNGLTITQAFETSITGGLVFVGEAKTTINIVELCA
;
A
#
# COMPACT_ATOMS: atom_id res chain seq x y z
N MET A 1 9.89 -35.30 -52.60
CA MET A 1 8.79 -34.98 -51.67
C MET A 1 7.78 -36.10 -51.79
N PHE A 2 7.29 -36.61 -50.67
CA PHE A 2 6.34 -37.72 -50.60
C PHE A 2 5.09 -37.24 -49.87
N GLU A 3 3.93 -37.64 -50.37
CA GLU A 3 2.62 -37.31 -49.80
C GLU A 3 1.70 -38.52 -49.97
N LYS A 4 1.03 -38.92 -48.89
CA LYS A 4 0.05 -39.99 -48.90
C LYS A 4 -0.98 -39.76 -47.79
N PHE A 5 -2.25 -40.07 -48.07
CA PHE A 5 -3.26 -40.22 -47.03
C PHE A 5 -3.15 -41.62 -46.43
N VAL A 6 -3.03 -41.70 -45.11
CA VAL A 6 -2.67 -42.93 -44.39
C VAL A 6 -3.72 -43.19 -43.33
N GLU A 7 -4.26 -44.41 -43.32
CA GLU A 7 -5.24 -44.86 -42.33
C GLU A 7 -4.62 -45.02 -40.94
N ALA A 8 -5.46 -45.15 -39.91
CA ALA A 8 -4.99 -45.36 -38.56
C ALA A 8 -4.17 -46.66 -38.46
N ARG A 9 -2.97 -46.59 -37.86
CA ARG A 9 -2.04 -47.74 -37.73
C ARG A 9 -1.51 -48.34 -39.03
N GLU A 10 -1.80 -47.73 -40.18
CA GLU A 10 -1.26 -48.19 -41.46
C GLU A 10 0.25 -47.97 -41.51
N THR A 11 0.96 -49.00 -41.99
CA THR A 11 2.40 -48.97 -42.26
C THR A 11 2.62 -48.96 -43.76
N PHE A 12 3.49 -48.06 -44.21
CA PHE A 12 3.84 -47.95 -45.62
C PHE A 12 5.33 -47.66 -45.79
N ASP A 13 5.82 -48.03 -46.96
CA ASP A 13 7.21 -47.89 -47.35
C ASP A 13 7.31 -46.93 -48.54
N PHE A 14 8.33 -46.07 -48.54
CA PHE A 14 8.66 -45.28 -49.72
C PHE A 14 10.16 -45.13 -49.93
N PRO A 15 10.63 -45.11 -51.19
CA PRO A 15 12.03 -44.94 -51.51
C PRO A 15 12.47 -43.51 -51.25
N VAL A 16 13.62 -43.35 -50.59
CA VAL A 16 14.25 -42.06 -50.31
C VAL A 16 15.73 -42.07 -50.68
N SER A 17 16.21 -40.91 -51.10
CA SER A 17 17.64 -40.64 -51.30
C SER A 17 17.95 -39.24 -50.82
N GLY A 18 18.85 -39.09 -49.84
CA GLY A 18 19.19 -37.79 -49.30
C GLY A 18 20.00 -37.81 -48.01
N THR A 19 20.25 -36.61 -47.48
CA THR A 19 20.92 -36.35 -46.19
C THR A 19 19.98 -35.90 -45.08
N PHE A 20 18.73 -35.58 -45.41
CA PHE A 20 17.71 -35.16 -44.46
C PHE A 20 16.32 -35.72 -44.79
N LEU A 21 15.49 -35.81 -43.76
CA LEU A 21 14.05 -36.09 -43.82
C LEU A 21 13.32 -35.11 -42.91
N TYR A 22 12.33 -34.40 -43.44
CA TYR A 22 11.53 -33.41 -42.75
C TYR A 22 10.05 -33.76 -42.85
N ILE A 23 9.36 -33.85 -41.73
CA ILE A 23 7.92 -34.10 -41.69
C ILE A 23 7.21 -32.75 -41.81
N MET A 24 6.48 -32.53 -42.89
CA MET A 24 5.66 -31.32 -43.04
C MET A 24 4.29 -31.48 -42.37
N GLU A 25 3.71 -32.67 -42.48
CA GLU A 25 2.38 -32.96 -41.98
C GLU A 25 2.34 -34.40 -41.46
N ALA A 26 1.77 -34.58 -40.27
CA ALA A 26 1.60 -35.86 -39.62
C ALA A 26 0.39 -35.83 -38.67
N PRO A 27 -0.28 -36.97 -38.44
CA PRO A 27 -1.30 -37.12 -37.41
C PRO A 27 -0.79 -36.77 -36.00
N ALA A 28 -1.70 -36.37 -35.11
CA ALA A 28 -1.36 -35.80 -33.80
C ALA A 28 -0.51 -36.74 -32.91
N ALA A 29 -0.70 -38.05 -33.02
CA ALA A 29 0.05 -39.06 -32.27
C ALA A 29 1.46 -39.34 -32.86
N GLY A 30 1.79 -38.74 -34.02
CA GLY A 30 3.08 -38.88 -34.67
C GLY A 30 3.20 -40.10 -35.59
N LEU A 31 4.37 -40.23 -36.20
CA LEU A 31 4.75 -41.26 -37.15
C LEU A 31 5.94 -42.03 -36.60
N LEU A 32 5.86 -43.35 -36.54
CA LEU A 32 7.03 -44.17 -36.27
C LEU A 32 7.81 -44.35 -37.57
N VAL A 33 8.98 -43.73 -37.65
CA VAL A 33 9.82 -43.72 -38.85
C VAL A 33 11.04 -44.60 -38.62
N LYS A 34 11.21 -45.61 -39.46
CA LYS A 34 12.40 -46.46 -39.53
C LYS A 34 13.21 -46.12 -40.76
N ALA A 35 14.38 -45.53 -40.54
CA ALA A 35 15.34 -45.17 -41.57
C ALA A 35 16.68 -45.87 -41.28
N GLY A 36 16.98 -46.92 -42.04
CA GLY A 36 18.13 -47.79 -41.75
C GLY A 36 17.98 -48.48 -40.39
N GLU A 37 18.98 -48.30 -39.53
CA GLU A 37 18.99 -48.82 -38.14
C GLU A 37 18.27 -47.90 -37.14
N THR A 38 17.92 -46.68 -37.55
CA THR A 38 17.28 -45.70 -36.67
C THR A 38 15.77 -45.86 -36.73
N VAL A 39 15.16 -46.13 -35.57
CA VAL A 39 13.71 -46.10 -35.38
C VAL A 39 13.39 -44.95 -34.43
N GLN A 40 12.62 -43.97 -34.89
CA GLN A 40 12.23 -42.81 -34.08
C GLN A 40 10.79 -42.41 -34.37
N THR A 41 10.11 -41.91 -33.34
CA THR A 41 8.79 -41.30 -33.50
C THR A 41 8.96 -39.83 -33.87
N LEU A 42 8.51 -39.45 -35.06
CA LEU A 42 8.55 -38.09 -35.58
C LEU A 42 7.16 -37.47 -35.62
N TYR A 43 7.08 -36.18 -35.33
CA TYR A 43 5.86 -35.38 -35.42
C TYR A 43 5.96 -34.38 -36.56
N ALA A 44 4.84 -33.73 -36.88
CA ALA A 44 4.84 -32.63 -37.82
C ALA A 44 5.87 -31.58 -37.41
N ARG A 45 6.70 -31.18 -38.38
CA ARG A 45 7.84 -30.25 -38.29
C ARG A 45 9.12 -30.82 -37.70
N ASP A 46 9.18 -32.10 -37.37
CA ASP A 46 10.44 -32.74 -36.99
C ASP A 46 11.33 -32.97 -38.21
N GLN A 47 12.63 -32.82 -38.00
CA GLN A 47 13.66 -33.10 -38.99
C GLN A 47 14.64 -34.12 -38.44
N ILE A 48 15.01 -35.09 -39.27
CA ILE A 48 16.22 -35.86 -39.05
C ILE A 48 17.26 -35.44 -40.09
N SER A 49 18.41 -34.96 -39.61
CA SER A 49 19.55 -34.50 -40.41
C SER A 49 20.74 -35.45 -40.27
N ASN A 50 21.72 -35.32 -41.17
CA ASN A 50 22.96 -36.10 -41.17
C ASN A 50 22.75 -37.63 -41.29
N LEU A 51 21.64 -38.07 -41.90
CA LEU A 51 21.47 -39.48 -42.24
C LEU A 51 22.00 -39.76 -43.64
N ASN A 52 22.58 -40.94 -43.83
CA ASN A 52 22.77 -41.47 -45.18
C ASN A 52 21.49 -42.22 -45.59
N LEU A 53 20.44 -41.47 -45.92
CA LEU A 53 19.17 -42.06 -46.36
C LEU A 53 19.36 -42.60 -47.77
N ARG A 54 19.71 -43.88 -47.88
CA ARG A 54 19.79 -44.61 -49.15
C ARG A 54 18.95 -45.87 -49.03
N GLY A 55 17.84 -45.92 -49.75
CA GLY A 55 16.96 -47.09 -49.80
C GLY A 55 15.51 -46.74 -49.46
N THR A 56 14.88 -47.55 -48.64
CA THR A 56 13.46 -47.43 -48.28
C THR A 56 13.33 -46.98 -46.84
N VAL A 57 12.41 -46.05 -46.58
CA VAL A 57 12.00 -45.66 -45.23
C VAL A 57 10.62 -46.25 -44.97
N THR A 58 10.49 -46.94 -43.84
CA THR A 58 9.21 -47.46 -43.36
C THR A 58 8.60 -46.46 -42.40
N VAL A 59 7.34 -46.13 -42.61
CA VAL A 59 6.58 -45.21 -41.75
C VAL A 59 5.30 -45.89 -41.32
N GLN A 60 5.03 -45.86 -40.01
CA GLN A 60 3.77 -46.28 -39.43
C GLN A 60 3.04 -45.08 -38.82
N ASN A 61 1.77 -44.91 -39.18
CA ASN A 61 0.91 -43.93 -38.52
C ASN A 61 0.57 -44.40 -37.10
N LEU A 62 0.85 -43.61 -36.07
CA LEU A 62 0.49 -43.95 -34.69
C LEU A 62 -0.86 -43.38 -34.24
N GLY A 63 -1.47 -42.51 -35.04
CA GLY A 63 -2.72 -41.81 -34.74
C GLY A 63 -3.88 -42.20 -35.65
N ASP A 64 -4.88 -41.32 -35.70
CA ASP A 64 -6.03 -41.44 -36.59
C ASP A 64 -5.64 -41.25 -38.06
N ALA A 65 -6.56 -41.58 -38.97
CA ALA A 65 -6.37 -41.41 -40.40
C ALA A 65 -6.06 -39.94 -40.74
N GLY A 66 -5.05 -39.71 -41.58
CA GLY A 66 -4.63 -38.36 -41.91
C GLY A 66 -3.57 -38.27 -43.00
N TRP A 67 -3.28 -37.04 -43.40
CA TRP A 67 -2.25 -36.76 -44.40
C TRP A 67 -0.86 -36.87 -43.78
N VAL A 68 0.01 -37.58 -44.48
CA VAL A 68 1.44 -37.65 -44.20
C VAL A 68 2.18 -37.00 -45.35
N ARG A 69 2.89 -35.91 -45.05
CA ARG A 69 3.72 -35.19 -46.02
C ARG A 69 5.16 -35.13 -45.54
N VAL A 70 6.07 -35.66 -46.34
CA VAL A 70 7.48 -35.78 -46.01
C VAL A 70 8.34 -35.17 -47.12
N ARG A 71 9.28 -34.31 -46.73
CA ARG A 71 10.30 -33.74 -47.62
C ARG A 71 11.64 -34.39 -47.32
N TYR A 72 12.35 -34.82 -48.36
CA TYR A 72 13.67 -35.41 -48.24
C TYR A 72 14.53 -34.94 -49.41
N GLY A 73 15.84 -34.88 -49.22
CA GLY A 73 16.80 -34.42 -50.23
C GLY A 73 18.22 -34.33 -49.68
N PHE A 74 19.12 -33.72 -50.47
CA PHE A 74 20.52 -33.52 -50.10
C PHE A 74 20.75 -32.08 -49.58
N GLY A 75 21.66 -31.92 -48.61
CA GLY A 75 22.03 -30.64 -48.00
C GLY A 75 21.44 -30.41 -46.60
N GLN A 76 21.54 -29.17 -46.13
CA GLN A 76 20.87 -28.68 -44.92
C GLN A 76 19.52 -28.10 -45.34
N PHE A 77 18.41 -28.67 -44.86
CA PHE A 77 17.09 -28.07 -45.06
C PHE A 77 16.82 -27.10 -43.91
N GLU A 78 16.63 -25.83 -44.24
CA GLU A 78 16.18 -24.78 -43.32
C GLU A 78 14.72 -24.42 -43.65
N PRO A 79 13.74 -24.85 -42.84
CA PRO A 79 12.35 -24.45 -43.06
C PRO A 79 12.17 -22.95 -42.81
N SER A 80 11.37 -22.29 -43.65
CA SER A 80 11.05 -20.85 -43.51
C SER A 80 10.47 -20.55 -42.11
N PRO A 81 10.90 -19.46 -41.43
CA PRO A 81 10.48 -19.11 -40.07
C PRO A 81 8.96 -18.98 -39.88
N GLU A 82 8.21 -18.71 -40.95
CA GLU A 82 6.75 -18.61 -40.94
C GLU A 82 6.03 -19.95 -40.66
N ASN A 83 6.75 -21.08 -40.76
CA ASN A 83 6.22 -22.42 -40.45
C ASN A 83 6.72 -22.98 -39.10
N LEU A 84 7.49 -22.22 -38.32
CA LEU A 84 8.01 -22.60 -37.00
C LEU A 84 7.03 -22.19 -35.87
N GLY A 85 5.86 -22.83 -35.84
CA GLY A 85 5.04 -22.78 -34.63
C GLY A 85 5.64 -23.69 -33.57
N VAL A 86 6.35 -23.10 -32.61
CA VAL A 86 6.95 -23.78 -31.45
C VAL A 86 5.84 -24.38 -30.58
N LYS A 87 5.69 -25.70 -30.57
CA LYS A 87 4.98 -26.41 -29.49
C LYS A 87 6.03 -26.86 -28.48
N VAL A 88 6.18 -26.11 -27.39
CA VAL A 88 7.00 -26.50 -26.24
C VAL A 88 6.40 -27.78 -25.66
N ARG A 89 7.09 -28.92 -25.82
CA ARG A 89 6.81 -30.13 -25.02
C ARG A 89 7.61 -30.03 -23.74
N GLU A 90 6.94 -30.29 -22.62
CA GLU A 90 7.50 -30.26 -21.27
C GLU A 90 8.82 -31.03 -21.20
N MET A 91 9.86 -30.38 -20.68
CA MET A 91 11.16 -31.03 -20.42
C MET A 91 10.99 -32.13 -19.35
N PRO A 92 11.74 -33.24 -19.45
CA PRO A 92 11.76 -34.26 -18.40
C PRO A 92 12.16 -33.65 -17.05
N PRO A 93 11.61 -34.14 -15.92
CA PRO A 93 11.87 -33.55 -14.61
C PRO A 93 13.35 -33.67 -14.27
N VAL A 94 14.03 -32.51 -14.21
CA VAL A 94 15.40 -32.42 -13.72
C VAL A 94 15.36 -32.60 -12.20
N LYS A 95 15.96 -33.69 -11.72
CA LYS A 95 16.17 -33.90 -10.28
C LYS A 95 17.32 -32.98 -9.86
N VAL A 96 17.00 -31.88 -9.19
CA VAL A 96 17.99 -30.97 -8.62
C VAL A 96 18.59 -31.65 -7.39
N GLU A 97 19.81 -32.15 -7.49
CA GLU A 97 20.59 -32.42 -6.28
C GLU A 97 20.80 -31.09 -5.56
N SER A 98 20.55 -31.08 -4.26
CA SER A 98 20.65 -29.89 -3.43
C SER A 98 21.97 -29.17 -3.67
N LEU A 99 21.90 -27.91 -4.09
CA LEU A 99 23.05 -27.03 -4.21
C LEU A 99 23.80 -27.00 -2.87
N PRO A 100 25.15 -26.95 -2.87
CA PRO A 100 25.91 -26.77 -1.63
C PRO A 100 25.44 -25.51 -0.92
N ALA A 101 25.32 -25.59 0.41
CA ALA A 101 24.88 -24.48 1.24
C ALA A 101 25.78 -23.26 0.99
N VAL A 102 25.19 -22.19 0.47
CA VAL A 102 25.87 -20.90 0.34
C VAL A 102 25.81 -20.22 1.70
N THR A 103 26.94 -20.22 2.41
CA THR A 103 27.10 -19.46 3.65
C THR A 103 27.31 -17.99 3.28
N VAL A 104 26.36 -17.13 3.61
CA VAL A 104 26.54 -15.68 3.49
C VAL A 104 27.29 -15.21 4.73
N GLU A 105 28.61 -15.04 4.63
CA GLU A 105 29.44 -14.59 5.77
C GLU A 105 29.10 -13.17 6.21
N SER A 106 28.63 -12.32 5.29
CA SER A 106 28.03 -11.02 5.63
C SER A 106 27.20 -10.49 4.46
N LEU A 107 26.08 -9.85 4.78
CA LEU A 107 25.33 -9.06 3.81
C LEU A 107 26.05 -7.71 3.59
N PRO A 108 26.08 -7.18 2.36
CA PRO A 108 26.57 -5.83 2.13
C PRO A 108 25.77 -4.84 2.99
N ALA A 109 26.48 -3.90 3.62
CA ALA A 109 25.86 -2.90 4.47
C ALA A 109 24.84 -2.07 3.68
N VAL A 110 23.57 -2.16 4.06
CA VAL A 110 22.51 -1.31 3.54
C VAL A 110 22.66 0.06 4.21
N ASN A 111 23.18 1.02 3.46
CA ASN A 111 23.21 2.41 3.91
C ASN A 111 21.81 2.98 3.73
N VAL A 112 21.09 3.15 4.83
CA VAL A 112 19.81 3.86 4.83
C VAL A 112 20.13 5.34 4.72
N GLU A 113 20.09 5.89 3.51
CA GLU A 113 20.06 7.34 3.34
C GLU A 113 18.84 7.87 4.11
N ALA A 114 19.10 8.90 4.91
CA ALA A 114 18.26 9.37 6.01
C ALA A 114 16.75 9.19 5.78
N LEU A 115 16.08 8.58 6.78
CA LEU A 115 14.63 8.48 6.80
C LEU A 115 13.99 9.86 6.54
N PRO A 116 12.89 9.93 5.77
CA PRO A 116 12.19 11.17 5.53
C PRO A 116 11.86 11.85 6.86
N ALA A 117 12.17 13.15 6.97
CA ALA A 117 11.86 13.92 8.16
C ALA A 117 10.35 13.88 8.43
N VAL A 118 9.95 13.20 9.50
CA VAL A 118 8.54 13.15 9.93
C VAL A 118 8.17 14.54 10.44
N LYS A 119 7.45 15.29 9.60
CA LYS A 119 6.97 16.62 9.95
C LYS A 119 5.70 16.48 10.79
N ILE A 120 5.84 16.58 12.10
CA ILE A 120 4.70 16.68 13.02
C ILE A 120 4.11 18.08 12.86
N SER A 121 2.98 18.18 12.14
CA SER A 121 2.30 19.46 11.90
C SER A 121 1.58 19.99 13.14
N LYS A 122 1.19 19.11 14.07
CA LYS A 122 0.61 19.44 15.37
C LYS A 122 1.02 18.38 16.39
N LEU A 123 1.47 18.81 17.56
CA LEU A 123 1.74 17.90 18.67
C LEU A 123 0.43 17.23 19.11
N PRO A 124 0.44 15.91 19.38
CA PRO A 124 -0.74 15.23 19.93
C PRO A 124 -1.12 15.85 21.29
N ARG A 125 -2.42 16.01 21.52
CA ARG A 125 -2.93 16.49 22.80
C ARG A 125 -2.65 15.43 23.88
N VAL A 126 -2.05 15.85 24.98
CA VAL A 126 -1.81 15.00 26.16
C VAL A 126 -3.02 15.14 27.08
N LYS A 127 -3.65 14.02 27.44
CA LYS A 127 -4.70 13.97 28.46
C LYS A 127 -4.07 13.47 29.75
N PHE A 128 -4.30 14.18 30.85
CA PHE A 128 -3.88 13.75 32.18
C PHE A 128 -5.03 13.02 32.88
N GLU A 129 -4.71 12.00 33.65
CA GLU A 129 -5.68 11.34 34.52
C GLU A 129 -5.89 12.14 35.81
N ASN A 130 -7.03 11.94 36.47
CA ASN A 130 -7.37 12.68 37.67
C ASN A 130 -6.38 12.35 38.80
N GLY A 131 -5.82 13.36 39.47
CA GLY A 131 -4.80 13.20 40.51
C GLY A 131 -3.34 13.13 40.02
N GLN A 132 -3.09 13.30 38.71
CA GLN A 132 -1.73 13.34 38.17
C GLN A 132 -1.06 14.71 38.38
N THR A 133 0.02 14.75 39.16
CA THR A 133 0.79 15.97 39.41
C THR A 133 1.73 16.28 38.24
N VAL A 134 1.68 17.49 37.70
CA VAL A 134 2.57 17.98 36.64
C VAL A 134 3.51 19.04 37.20
N ALA A 135 4.82 18.85 37.05
CA ALA A 135 5.83 19.83 37.41
C ALA A 135 6.38 20.50 36.14
N VAL A 136 6.23 21.82 36.05
CA VAL A 136 6.75 22.64 34.94
C VAL A 136 8.00 23.36 35.40
N TYR A 137 9.12 23.16 34.69
CA TYR A 137 10.39 23.83 34.97
C TYR A 137 10.75 24.78 33.83
N ALA A 138 10.97 26.05 34.16
CA ALA A 138 11.51 27.02 33.22
C ALA A 138 13.03 26.86 33.13
N LYS A 139 13.56 26.65 31.92
CA LYS A 139 15.02 26.51 31.68
C LYS A 139 15.81 27.80 31.95
N ASN A 140 15.13 28.95 31.85
CA ASN A 140 15.70 30.26 32.13
C ASN A 140 14.94 30.92 33.28
N PRO A 141 15.62 31.63 34.20
CA PRO A 141 14.94 32.42 35.21
C PRO A 141 14.12 33.52 34.52
N LEU A 142 12.80 33.50 34.74
CA LEU A 142 11.91 34.56 34.28
C LEU A 142 12.22 35.80 35.11
N ASN A 143 12.79 36.81 34.47
CA ASN A 143 13.00 38.10 35.09
C ASN A 143 11.65 38.84 35.11
N VAL A 144 10.83 38.57 36.13
CA VAL A 144 9.53 39.19 36.30
C VAL A 144 9.70 40.49 37.08
N ARG A 145 9.33 41.62 36.46
CA ARG A 145 9.02 42.82 37.22
C ARG A 145 7.60 42.68 37.74
N PRO A 146 7.34 42.88 39.05
CA PRO A 146 5.98 42.98 39.55
C PRO A 146 5.25 44.07 38.78
N VAL A 147 4.17 43.71 38.10
CA VAL A 147 3.30 44.68 37.46
C VAL A 147 2.57 45.42 38.59
N GLN A 148 2.72 46.74 38.64
CA GLN A 148 2.05 47.54 39.66
C GLN A 148 0.59 47.76 39.24
N PRO A 149 -0.38 47.56 40.15
CA PRO A 149 -1.76 47.91 39.85
C PRO A 149 -1.88 49.43 39.64
N SER A 150 -2.55 49.85 38.57
CA SER A 150 -2.73 51.26 38.25
C SER A 150 -4.15 51.76 38.55
N HIS A 151 -5.18 50.95 38.32
CA HIS A 151 -6.56 51.31 38.61
C HIS A 151 -7.47 50.10 38.82
N TRP A 152 -8.65 50.37 39.39
CA TRP A 152 -9.77 49.45 39.43
C TRP A 152 -10.72 49.73 38.25
N GLN A 153 -11.33 48.68 37.72
CA GLN A 153 -12.41 48.76 36.74
C GLN A 153 -13.59 47.93 37.25
N THR A 154 -14.80 48.45 37.09
CA THR A 154 -16.02 47.75 37.46
C THR A 154 -16.93 47.66 36.25
N GLN A 155 -17.45 46.46 36.00
CA GLN A 155 -18.42 46.19 34.95
C GLN A 155 -19.60 45.43 35.54
N THR A 156 -20.82 45.78 35.13
CA THR A 156 -22.01 44.99 35.41
C THR A 156 -22.49 44.39 34.10
N LEU A 157 -22.55 43.07 34.03
CA LEU A 157 -23.14 42.32 32.93
C LEU A 157 -24.56 41.91 33.32
N THR A 158 -25.47 41.91 32.35
CA THR A 158 -26.82 41.38 32.51
C THR A 158 -27.03 40.31 31.46
N LEU A 159 -27.42 39.11 31.91
CA LEU A 159 -27.71 37.99 31.01
C LEU A 159 -28.90 38.36 30.12
N ASP A 160 -28.79 38.08 28.83
CA ASP A 160 -29.82 38.33 27.82
C ASP A 160 -31.06 37.43 28.04
N GLU A 161 -32.01 37.49 27.09
CA GLU A 161 -33.23 36.67 27.15
C GLU A 161 -32.93 35.16 27.05
N ASN A 162 -31.77 34.78 26.53
CA ASN A 162 -31.29 33.39 26.45
C ASN A 162 -30.46 33.00 27.67
N GLY A 163 -30.32 33.88 28.67
CA GLY A 163 -29.51 33.61 29.86
C GLY A 163 -28.01 33.73 29.61
N ARG A 164 -27.58 34.52 28.63
CA ARG A 164 -26.16 34.62 28.23
C ARG A 164 -25.61 36.04 28.31
N ALA A 165 -24.36 36.15 28.74
CA ALA A 165 -23.59 37.40 28.67
C ALA A 165 -22.12 37.10 28.37
N GLU A 166 -21.45 37.99 27.64
CA GLU A 166 -20.04 37.85 27.28
C GLU A 166 -19.21 38.96 27.91
N MET A 167 -18.02 38.59 28.37
CA MET A 167 -17.01 39.49 28.87
C MET A 167 -15.78 39.40 27.96
N GLU A 168 -15.32 40.55 27.50
CA GLU A 168 -14.14 40.63 26.65
C GLU A 168 -12.85 40.26 27.40
N ALA A 169 -11.86 39.80 26.63
CA ALA A 169 -10.53 39.57 27.15
C ALA A 169 -9.87 40.90 27.57
N ASN A 170 -9.18 40.88 28.70
CA ASN A 170 -8.47 42.03 29.22
C ASN A 170 -7.04 41.64 29.61
N ALA A 171 -6.08 42.00 28.75
CA ALA A 171 -4.66 41.69 28.96
C ALA A 171 -4.02 42.47 30.12
N ALA A 172 -4.65 43.56 30.58
CA ALA A 172 -4.17 44.35 31.72
C ALA A 172 -4.69 43.82 33.07
N ARG A 173 -5.62 42.87 33.08
CA ARG A 173 -6.23 42.34 34.31
C ARG A 173 -5.19 41.55 35.13
N LEU A 174 -5.00 41.96 36.38
CA LEU A 174 -4.13 41.29 37.35
C LEU A 174 -4.93 40.34 38.25
N SER A 175 -6.09 40.79 38.71
CA SER A 175 -7.07 39.99 39.44
C SER A 175 -8.48 40.47 39.13
N MET A 176 -9.46 39.60 39.38
CA MET A 176 -10.87 39.87 39.16
C MET A 176 -11.73 39.16 40.19
N THR A 177 -12.75 39.84 40.67
CA THR A 177 -13.80 39.29 41.52
C THR A 177 -15.11 39.30 40.72
N ILE A 178 -15.70 38.13 40.54
CA ILE A 178 -17.00 37.93 39.89
C ILE A 178 -18.04 37.72 40.99
N THR A 179 -19.08 38.55 41.01
CA THR A 179 -20.17 38.48 42.00
C THR A 179 -21.51 38.42 41.30
N PRO A 180 -22.06 37.21 41.07
CA PRO A 180 -23.36 37.07 40.42
C PRO A 180 -24.50 37.23 41.42
N ALA A 181 -25.65 37.73 40.96
CA ALA A 181 -26.86 37.87 41.78
C ALA A 181 -27.61 36.54 42.01
N ALA A 182 -27.36 35.56 41.15
CA ALA A 182 -27.87 34.18 41.23
C ALA A 182 -26.80 33.22 40.72
N GLU A 183 -27.06 31.91 40.72
CA GLU A 183 -26.12 30.93 40.17
C GLU A 183 -25.88 31.19 38.67
N VAL A 184 -24.61 31.23 38.27
CA VAL A 184 -24.19 31.33 36.88
C VAL A 184 -23.04 30.36 36.62
N THR A 185 -22.90 29.91 35.38
CA THR A 185 -21.75 29.11 34.94
C THR A 185 -20.91 29.92 33.98
N ALA A 186 -19.61 30.03 34.27
CA ALA A 186 -18.64 30.73 33.43
C ALA A 186 -17.86 29.74 32.56
N TYR A 187 -17.78 30.01 31.26
CA TYR A 187 -17.07 29.23 30.26
C TYR A 187 -15.94 30.05 29.64
N PRO A 188 -14.82 29.42 29.23
CA PRO A 188 -13.70 30.12 28.63
C PRO A 188 -13.92 30.51 27.15
N SER A 189 -14.97 29.99 26.50
CA SER A 189 -15.31 30.32 25.11
C SER A 189 -16.79 30.07 24.80
N THR A 190 -17.25 30.59 23.66
CA THR A 190 -18.59 30.32 23.10
C THR A 190 -18.81 28.84 22.80
N ASP A 191 -17.82 28.18 22.20
CA ASP A 191 -17.89 26.76 21.85
C ASP A 191 -18.05 25.89 23.10
N ASP A 192 -17.32 26.23 24.18
CA ASP A 192 -17.41 25.55 25.46
C ASP A 192 -18.79 25.74 26.13
N ALA A 193 -19.37 26.94 26.02
CA ALA A 193 -20.71 27.24 26.52
C ALA A 193 -21.80 26.49 25.74
N GLU A 194 -21.68 26.39 24.42
CA GLU A 194 -22.64 25.66 23.57
C GLU A 194 -22.55 24.14 23.76
N ALA A 195 -21.35 23.62 23.99
CA ALA A 195 -21.12 22.21 24.24
C ALA A 195 -21.37 21.79 25.71
N ASP A 196 -21.60 22.74 26.60
CA ASP A 196 -21.66 22.56 28.06
C ASP A 196 -20.43 21.82 28.62
N THR A 197 -19.24 22.27 28.22
CA THR A 197 -17.96 21.67 28.64
C THR A 197 -17.05 22.71 29.28
N ASN A 198 -16.27 22.31 30.28
CA ASN A 198 -15.30 23.19 30.98
C ASN A 198 -15.92 24.40 31.69
N GLY A 199 -17.22 24.37 31.98
CA GLY A 199 -17.92 25.40 32.76
C GLY A 199 -17.57 25.35 34.24
N LEU A 200 -17.45 26.53 34.86
CA LEU A 200 -17.31 26.69 36.30
C LEU A 200 -18.57 27.33 36.87
N THR A 201 -19.31 26.60 37.70
CA THR A 201 -20.47 27.12 38.42
C THR A 201 -20.03 28.06 39.55
N ILE A 202 -20.61 29.25 39.59
CA ILE A 202 -20.33 30.33 40.54
C ILE A 202 -21.65 30.69 41.25
N THR A 203 -21.72 30.39 42.54
CA THR A 203 -22.90 30.66 43.39
C THR A 203 -22.69 31.80 44.39
N GLN A 204 -21.47 32.30 44.50
CA GLN A 204 -21.06 33.38 45.40
C GLN A 204 -19.88 34.14 44.78
N ALA A 205 -19.40 35.18 45.46
CA ALA A 205 -18.22 35.92 45.00
C ALA A 205 -17.03 34.97 44.75
N PHE A 206 -16.43 35.08 43.57
CA PHE A 206 -15.33 34.23 43.12
C PHE A 206 -14.16 35.09 42.63
N GLU A 207 -12.98 34.86 43.22
CA GLU A 207 -11.75 35.56 42.88
C GLU A 207 -10.91 34.74 41.89
N THR A 208 -10.38 35.39 40.87
CA THR A 208 -9.58 34.77 39.81
C THR A 208 -8.60 35.74 39.16
N SER A 209 -7.70 35.23 38.32
CA SER A 209 -6.71 36.00 37.55
C SER A 209 -6.80 35.73 36.04
N ILE A 210 -7.94 35.25 35.56
CA ILE A 210 -8.18 34.97 34.13
C ILE A 210 -8.15 36.27 33.34
N THR A 211 -7.22 36.39 32.39
CA THR A 211 -7.12 37.53 31.45
C THR A 211 -7.91 37.34 30.16
N GLY A 212 -8.32 36.10 29.85
CA GLY A 212 -9.18 35.78 28.71
C GLY A 212 -10.60 36.33 28.86
N GLY A 213 -11.34 36.30 27.74
CA GLY A 213 -12.77 36.55 27.75
C GLY A 213 -13.51 35.39 28.41
N LEU A 214 -14.73 35.64 28.89
CA LEU A 214 -15.60 34.63 29.50
C LEU A 214 -17.01 34.74 28.93
N VAL A 215 -17.67 33.60 28.82
CA VAL A 215 -19.10 33.51 28.52
C VAL A 215 -19.81 33.04 29.77
N PHE A 216 -20.81 33.79 30.22
CA PHE A 216 -21.65 33.46 31.37
C PHE A 216 -22.99 32.93 30.89
N VAL A 217 -23.44 31.82 31.47
CA VAL A 217 -24.75 31.22 31.22
C VAL A 217 -25.49 31.02 32.55
N GLY A 218 -26.78 31.35 32.61
CA GLY A 218 -27.60 31.24 33.81
C GLY A 218 -29.03 31.69 33.57
N GLU A 219 -29.77 32.04 34.63
CA GLU A 219 -31.13 32.57 34.48
C GLU A 219 -31.15 33.92 33.76
N ALA A 220 -32.06 34.10 32.82
CA ALA A 220 -32.22 35.33 32.05
C ALA A 220 -32.37 36.56 32.97
N LYS A 221 -31.74 37.69 32.59
CA LYS A 221 -31.70 38.94 33.36
C LYS A 221 -30.95 38.87 34.69
N THR A 222 -30.30 37.75 35.02
CA THR A 222 -29.35 37.71 36.13
C THR A 222 -28.24 38.73 35.89
N THR A 223 -27.90 39.49 36.93
CA THR A 223 -26.82 40.46 36.90
C THR A 223 -25.54 39.87 37.49
N ILE A 224 -24.41 40.23 36.90
CA ILE A 224 -23.07 39.84 37.35
C ILE A 224 -22.26 41.10 37.52
N ASN A 225 -21.81 41.36 38.75
CA ASN A 225 -20.89 42.45 39.05
C ASN A 225 -19.45 41.93 38.99
N ILE A 226 -18.63 42.58 38.18
CA ILE A 226 -17.25 42.20 37.94
C ILE A 226 -16.37 43.37 38.35
N VAL A 227 -15.43 43.11 39.25
CA VAL A 227 -14.43 44.08 39.70
C VAL A 227 -13.06 43.58 39.28
N GLU A 228 -12.34 44.36 38.48
CA GLU A 228 -11.03 44.03 37.95
C GLU A 228 -9.98 44.98 38.54
N LEU A 229 -8.86 44.43 39.01
CA LEU A 229 -7.65 45.18 39.31
C LEU A 229 -6.75 45.12 38.08
N CYS A 230 -6.45 46.27 37.47
CA CYS A 230 -5.69 46.35 36.23
C CYS A 230 -4.30 46.98 36.42
N ALA A 231 -3.40 46.60 35.52
CA ALA A 231 -2.05 47.13 35.33
C ALA A 231 -2.06 48.40 34.50
#